data_AF-A0A7K7H258-F1
#
_entry.id   AF-A0A7K7H258-F1
#
_cell.length_a   1.000
_cell.length_b   1.000
_cell.length_c   1.000
_cell.angle_alpha   90.00
_cell.angle_beta   90.00
_cell.angle_gamma   90.00
#
_symmetry.space_group_name_H-M   'P 1'
#
loop_
_entity.id
_entity.type
_entity.pdbx_description
1 polymer ?
#
loop_
_entity_poly.entity_id
_entity_poly.type
_entity_poly.pdbx_seq_one_letter_code
_entity_poly.pdbx_strand_id
1 'polypeptide(L)'
;MRALLALTLAVTAVTPGGSHGGALTFLALGDWGGLPDPPFVTPRQVATAAAMGQVATERGGDFVLALGDNFYYEGVRDEWDPRFQDTFERVFVSPGLRGVPWYVMAGNHDHAGNVTAQLSYSRHSPRWHFPHPYYSLRLHIPGSNRSARLLVLDTVLLCGHSDDFGRGATPAGPRDAAAAGAHLAWLRAQLEAAAGDSFVLVAGHYPVWSVAKHGPTPCLLRLLRPLLRRHRVTAYLCGHDHN
;
A
#
# COMPACT_ATOMS: atom_id res chain seq x y z
N MET A 1 2.10 23.68 -26.16
CA MET A 1 1.79 23.69 -24.71
C MET A 1 0.56 22.82 -24.48
N ARG A 2 0.73 21.61 -23.94
CA ARG A 2 -0.39 20.80 -23.44
C ARG A 2 -0.20 20.68 -21.93
N ALA A 3 -1.04 21.37 -21.19
CA ALA A 3 -1.08 21.25 -19.74
C ALA A 3 -1.54 19.84 -19.39
N LEU A 4 -0.66 19.04 -18.78
CA LEU A 4 -1.12 17.86 -18.04
C LEU A 4 -1.90 18.39 -16.83
N LEU A 5 -3.23 18.29 -16.88
CA LEU A 5 -4.04 18.37 -15.67
C LEU A 5 -3.58 17.21 -14.77
N ALA A 6 -2.81 17.53 -13.73
CA ALA A 6 -2.63 16.63 -12.61
C ALA A 6 -3.99 16.50 -11.91
N LEU A 7 -4.74 15.44 -12.26
CA LEU A 7 -5.96 15.09 -11.57
C LEU A 7 -5.56 14.61 -10.17
N THR A 8 -5.44 15.53 -9.21
CA THR A 8 -5.40 15.18 -7.79
C THR A 8 -6.78 14.64 -7.42
N LEU A 9 -6.95 13.33 -7.54
CA LEU A 9 -8.08 12.65 -6.94
C LEU A 9 -7.89 12.73 -5.41
N ALA A 10 -8.39 13.80 -4.80
CA ALA A 10 -8.48 13.90 -3.36
C ALA A 10 -9.62 12.98 -2.91
N VAL A 11 -9.31 11.70 -2.72
CA VAL A 11 -10.25 10.80 -2.04
C VAL A 11 -10.27 11.24 -0.58
N THR A 12 -11.31 11.98 -0.21
CA THR A 12 -11.65 12.20 1.19
C THR A 12 -12.15 10.86 1.73
N ALA A 13 -11.34 10.22 2.56
CA ALA A 13 -11.75 9.04 3.31
C ALA A 13 -13.02 9.40 4.10
N VAL A 14 -14.13 8.71 3.81
CA VAL A 14 -15.32 8.75 4.66
C VAL A 14 -15.02 7.81 5.83
N THR A 15 -14.83 8.37 7.03
CA THR A 15 -14.63 7.59 8.25
C THR A 15 -15.92 6.85 8.62
N PRO A 16 -15.97 5.51 8.66
CA PRO A 16 -17.06 4.80 9.32
C PRO A 16 -16.88 4.94 10.84
N GLY A 17 -17.99 5.09 11.54
CA GLY A 17 -18.03 5.46 12.96
C GLY A 17 -17.34 4.47 13.90
N GLY A 18 -16.48 5.03 14.75
CA GLY A 18 -16.05 4.49 16.04
C GLY A 18 -15.59 5.66 16.90
N SER A 19 -16.40 6.06 17.88
CA SER A 19 -16.17 7.23 18.75
C SER A 19 -15.09 6.96 19.80
N HIS A 20 -13.86 6.67 19.36
CA HIS A 20 -12.70 6.59 20.24
C HIS A 20 -11.80 7.81 19.95
N GLY A 21 -11.72 8.70 20.93
CA GLY A 21 -11.34 10.11 20.78
C GLY A 21 -10.06 10.43 20.01
N GLY A 22 -10.03 11.64 19.43
CA GLY A 22 -8.81 12.44 19.17
C GLY A 22 -7.74 11.87 18.23
N ALA A 23 -7.90 10.66 17.72
CA ALA A 23 -6.86 9.91 17.02
C ALA A 23 -7.39 9.22 15.76
N LEU A 24 -6.48 9.03 14.80
CA LEU A 24 -6.69 8.19 13.63
C LEU A 24 -5.89 6.90 13.85
N THR A 25 -6.53 5.76 13.69
CA THR A 25 -5.99 4.42 13.96
C THR A 25 -6.07 3.57 12.71
N PHE A 26 -5.05 2.76 12.45
CA PHE A 26 -5.04 1.88 11.30
C PHE A 26 -4.19 0.65 11.54
N LEU A 27 -4.46 -0.40 10.76
CA LEU A 27 -3.63 -1.59 10.67
C LEU A 27 -2.77 -1.51 9.40
N ALA A 28 -1.57 -2.08 9.43
CA ALA A 28 -0.72 -2.21 8.26
C ALA A 28 -0.29 -3.68 8.09
N LEU A 29 -0.40 -4.21 6.87
CA LEU A 29 -0.11 -5.60 6.55
C LEU A 29 0.56 -5.66 5.16
N GLY A 30 1.72 -6.30 5.07
CA GLY A 30 2.37 -6.65 3.80
C GLY A 30 2.36 -8.15 3.58
N ASP A 31 2.62 -8.58 2.33
CA ASP A 31 3.10 -9.93 2.04
C ASP A 31 2.13 -11.03 2.48
N TRP A 32 0.84 -10.76 2.26
CA TRP A 32 -0.25 -11.56 2.80
C TRP A 32 -0.93 -12.44 1.74
N GLY A 33 -0.47 -12.39 0.48
CA GLY A 33 -1.19 -12.87 -0.69
C GLY A 33 -1.36 -14.38 -0.87
N GLY A 34 -1.38 -15.17 0.20
CA GLY A 34 -1.73 -16.59 0.14
C GLY A 34 -0.84 -17.41 -0.80
N LEU A 35 -1.45 -18.30 -1.58
CA LEU A 35 -0.79 -19.16 -2.58
C LEU A 35 -1.59 -19.16 -3.90
N PRO A 36 -0.94 -19.50 -5.04
CA PRO A 36 -1.61 -19.57 -6.33
C PRO A 36 -2.49 -20.81 -6.50
N ASP A 37 -2.28 -21.86 -5.71
CA ASP A 37 -3.05 -23.10 -5.78
C ASP A 37 -4.09 -23.20 -4.66
N PRO A 38 -5.23 -23.89 -4.88
CA PRO A 38 -6.21 -24.15 -3.83
C PRO A 38 -5.55 -24.73 -2.56
N PRO A 39 -5.93 -24.25 -1.35
CA PRO A 39 -7.08 -23.39 -1.05
C PRO A 39 -6.80 -21.88 -1.20
N PHE A 40 -5.75 -21.47 -1.89
CA PHE A 40 -5.34 -20.07 -2.16
C PHE A 40 -4.96 -19.24 -0.94
N VAL A 41 -4.77 -19.91 0.21
CA VAL A 41 -4.45 -19.30 1.50
C VAL A 41 -3.35 -20.08 2.20
N THR A 42 -2.70 -19.43 3.17
CA THR A 42 -1.77 -20.12 4.08
C THR A 42 -2.29 -20.11 5.51
N PRO A 43 -1.87 -21.05 6.37
CA PRO A 43 -2.18 -20.99 7.80
C PRO A 43 -1.74 -19.69 8.46
N ARG A 44 -0.61 -19.11 8.03
CA ARG A 44 -0.09 -17.81 8.52
C ARG A 44 -1.04 -16.68 8.15
N GLN A 45 -1.49 -16.61 6.89
CA GLN A 45 -2.43 -15.61 6.43
C GLN A 45 -3.74 -15.66 7.23
N VAL A 46 -4.31 -16.86 7.40
CA VAL A 46 -5.56 -17.06 8.15
C VAL A 46 -5.40 -16.66 9.63
N ALA A 47 -4.30 -17.05 10.27
CA ALA A 47 -4.02 -16.68 11.65
C ALA A 47 -3.83 -15.15 11.82
N THR A 48 -3.10 -14.51 10.90
CA THR A 48 -2.91 -13.06 10.88
C THR A 48 -4.23 -12.32 10.67
N ALA A 49 -5.08 -12.78 9.75
CA ALA A 49 -6.39 -12.19 9.52
C ALA A 49 -7.30 -12.28 10.76
N ALA A 50 -7.26 -13.41 11.48
CA ALA A 50 -7.97 -13.57 12.75
C ALA A 50 -7.46 -12.59 13.83
N ALA A 51 -6.13 -12.49 13.99
CA ALA A 51 -5.51 -11.58 14.96
C ALA A 51 -5.79 -10.10 14.64
N MET A 52 -5.68 -9.69 13.38
CA MET A 52 -6.07 -8.35 12.93
C MET A 52 -7.54 -8.09 13.23
N GLY A 53 -8.40 -9.08 13.00
CA GLY A 53 -9.83 -8.99 13.29
C GLY A 53 -10.13 -8.76 14.77
N GLN A 54 -9.43 -9.48 15.65
CA GLN A 54 -9.54 -9.30 17.09
C GLN A 54 -9.10 -7.89 17.49
N VAL A 55 -7.91 -7.45 17.03
CA VAL A 55 -7.37 -6.12 17.34
C VAL A 55 -8.32 -5.02 16.87
N ALA A 56 -8.83 -5.10 15.64
CA ALA A 56 -9.76 -4.13 15.10
C ALA A 56 -11.09 -4.10 15.87
N THR A 57 -11.56 -5.26 16.36
CA THR A 57 -12.79 -5.34 17.18
C THR A 57 -12.58 -4.72 18.56
N GLU A 58 -11.42 -4.93 19.17
CA GLU A 58 -11.10 -4.42 20.52
C GLU A 58 -10.72 -2.94 20.54
N ARG A 59 -10.03 -2.47 19.50
CA ARG A 59 -9.37 -1.14 19.48
C ARG A 59 -9.89 -0.21 18.40
N GLY A 60 -10.70 -0.69 17.47
CA GLY A 60 -11.06 0.01 16.25
C GLY A 60 -9.94 -0.01 15.21
N GLY A 61 -10.25 0.54 14.04
CA GLY A 61 -9.33 0.74 12.93
C GLY A 61 -10.06 1.48 11.82
N ASP A 62 -9.63 2.72 11.56
CA ASP A 62 -10.26 3.59 10.56
C ASP A 62 -10.01 3.10 9.13
N PHE A 63 -8.87 2.44 8.91
CA PHE A 63 -8.52 1.77 7.65
C PHE A 63 -7.47 0.67 7.85
N VAL A 64 -7.24 -0.12 6.79
CA VAL A 64 -6.09 -1.02 6.65
C VAL A 64 -5.20 -0.52 5.52
N LEU A 65 -3.89 -0.51 5.73
CA LEU A 65 -2.89 -0.25 4.69
C LEU A 65 -2.27 -1.57 4.23
N ALA A 66 -2.59 -2.01 3.02
CA ALA A 66 -1.97 -3.17 2.39
C ALA A 66 -0.67 -2.74 1.68
N LEU A 67 0.45 -3.29 2.12
CA LEU A 67 1.81 -2.89 1.74
C LEU A 67 2.36 -3.66 0.52
N GLY A 68 1.49 -4.22 -0.32
CA GLY A 68 1.86 -4.98 -1.51
C GLY A 68 2.09 -6.47 -1.28
N ASP A 69 2.35 -7.16 -2.39
CA ASP A 69 2.32 -8.62 -2.52
C ASP A 69 0.98 -9.21 -2.07
N ASN A 70 -0.07 -8.65 -2.68
CA ASN A 70 -1.45 -8.93 -2.36
C ASN A 70 -1.89 -10.30 -2.85
N PHE A 71 -1.25 -10.82 -3.91
CA PHE A 71 -1.52 -12.15 -4.45
C PHE A 71 -0.24 -12.83 -4.95
N TYR A 72 0.24 -13.83 -4.21
CA TYR A 72 1.40 -14.63 -4.62
C TYR A 72 1.04 -15.67 -5.69
N TYR A 73 1.94 -16.05 -6.60
CA TYR A 73 3.26 -15.45 -6.88
C TYR A 73 3.27 -14.56 -8.13
N GLU A 74 2.18 -14.54 -8.90
CA GLU A 74 2.08 -13.81 -10.17
C GLU A 74 0.80 -12.97 -10.21
N GLY A 75 0.41 -12.41 -9.07
CA GLY A 75 -0.73 -11.52 -8.97
C GLY A 75 -2.06 -12.21 -9.31
N VAL A 76 -2.90 -11.46 -10.03
CA VAL A 76 -4.21 -11.89 -10.55
C VAL A 76 -4.24 -11.73 -12.06
N ARG A 77 -5.12 -12.48 -12.74
CA ARG A 77 -5.23 -12.41 -14.21
C ARG A 77 -6.07 -11.23 -14.69
N ASP A 78 -7.23 -11.02 -14.08
CA ASP A 78 -8.20 -9.97 -14.40
C ASP A 78 -9.02 -9.58 -13.16
N GLU A 79 -9.91 -8.59 -13.29
CA GLU A 79 -10.73 -8.07 -12.18
C GLU A 79 -11.80 -9.06 -11.66
N TRP A 80 -11.95 -10.21 -12.31
CA TRP A 80 -12.86 -11.29 -11.93
C TRP A 80 -12.13 -12.53 -11.40
N ASP A 81 -10.80 -12.45 -11.21
CA ASP A 81 -10.02 -13.59 -10.73
C ASP A 81 -10.53 -14.07 -9.36
N PRO A 82 -10.82 -15.39 -9.20
CA PRO A 82 -11.34 -15.93 -7.94
C PRO A 82 -10.42 -15.67 -6.73
N ARG A 83 -9.12 -15.41 -6.97
CA ARG A 83 -8.17 -15.01 -5.92
C ARG A 83 -8.63 -13.81 -5.10
N PHE A 84 -9.35 -12.85 -5.68
CA PHE A 84 -9.94 -11.76 -4.90
C PHE A 84 -10.91 -12.28 -3.82
N GLN A 85 -11.71 -13.28 -4.16
CA GLN A 85 -12.63 -13.88 -3.20
C GLN A 85 -11.90 -14.78 -2.20
N ASP A 86 -11.07 -15.69 -2.70
CA ASP A 86 -10.54 -16.78 -1.89
C ASP A 86 -9.31 -16.38 -1.07
N THR A 87 -8.51 -15.41 -1.53
CA THR A 87 -7.34 -14.89 -0.81
C THR A 87 -7.65 -13.61 -0.03
N PHE A 88 -8.67 -12.83 -0.39
CA PHE A 88 -8.98 -11.56 0.29
C PHE A 88 -10.37 -11.53 0.94
N GLU A 89 -11.46 -11.65 0.17
CA GLU A 89 -12.82 -11.43 0.71
C GLU A 89 -13.23 -12.45 1.75
N ARG A 90 -12.92 -13.73 1.54
CA ARG A 90 -13.27 -14.82 2.46
C ARG A 90 -12.29 -14.97 3.62
N VAL A 91 -11.11 -14.34 3.54
CA VAL A 91 -10.06 -14.42 4.57
C VAL A 91 -10.24 -13.33 5.62
N PHE A 92 -10.40 -12.07 5.20
CA PHE A 92 -10.47 -10.91 6.10
C PHE A 92 -11.92 -10.61 6.50
N VAL A 93 -12.59 -11.61 7.08
CA VAL A 93 -14.04 -11.62 7.35
C VAL A 93 -14.44 -11.30 8.79
N SER A 94 -13.50 -10.98 9.67
CA SER A 94 -13.85 -10.66 11.06
C SER A 94 -14.74 -9.41 11.14
N PRO A 95 -15.68 -9.32 12.10
CA PRO A 95 -16.58 -8.16 12.23
C PRO A 95 -15.84 -6.81 12.24
N GLY A 96 -14.72 -6.72 12.96
CA GLY A 96 -13.87 -5.52 13.00
C GLY A 96 -13.15 -5.17 11.69
N LEU A 97 -13.21 -6.01 10.65
CA LEU A 97 -12.55 -5.76 9.35
C LEU A 97 -13.52 -5.66 8.17
N ARG A 98 -14.69 -6.31 8.22
CA ARG A 98 -15.63 -6.41 7.09
C ARG A 98 -16.05 -5.05 6.50
N GLY A 99 -16.14 -4.02 7.33
CA GLY A 99 -16.55 -2.66 6.92
C GLY A 99 -15.41 -1.65 6.84
N VAL A 100 -14.16 -2.06 7.10
CA VAL A 100 -13.02 -1.15 7.17
C VAL A 100 -12.41 -0.99 5.78
N PRO A 101 -12.18 0.25 5.27
CA PRO A 101 -11.55 0.46 3.97
C PRO A 101 -10.09 0.00 3.97
N TRP A 102 -9.67 -0.64 2.89
CA TRP A 102 -8.29 -1.05 2.62
C TRP A 102 -7.70 -0.12 1.56
N TYR A 103 -6.62 0.58 1.93
CA TYR A 103 -5.79 1.32 1.00
C TYR A 103 -4.65 0.42 0.54
N VAL A 104 -4.63 0.14 -0.76
CA VAL A 104 -3.79 -0.92 -1.33
C VAL A 104 -2.70 -0.33 -2.21
N MET A 105 -1.51 -0.92 -2.15
CA MET A 105 -0.45 -0.75 -3.15
C MET A 105 -0.03 -2.10 -3.72
N ALA A 106 0.69 -2.09 -4.83
CA ALA A 106 1.24 -3.29 -5.46
C ALA A 106 2.67 -3.56 -4.98
N GLY A 107 3.00 -4.84 -4.81
CA GLY A 107 4.36 -5.36 -4.64
C GLY A 107 4.92 -6.00 -5.92
N ASN A 108 6.07 -6.65 -5.83
CA ASN A 108 6.69 -7.26 -6.99
C ASN A 108 5.85 -8.42 -7.55
N HIS A 109 5.28 -9.26 -6.70
CA HIS A 109 4.45 -10.38 -7.16
C HIS A 109 3.15 -9.92 -7.82
N ASP A 110 2.62 -8.77 -7.43
CA ASP A 110 1.46 -8.17 -8.08
C ASP A 110 1.80 -7.68 -9.51
N HIS A 111 3.00 -7.13 -9.69
CA HIS A 111 3.52 -6.66 -10.99
C HIS A 111 3.98 -7.80 -11.91
N ALA A 112 4.22 -9.00 -11.39
CA ALA A 112 4.35 -10.20 -12.20
C ALA A 112 3.02 -10.60 -12.86
N GLY A 113 1.88 -10.17 -12.30
CA GLY A 113 0.54 -10.33 -12.84
C GLY A 113 -0.05 -9.06 -13.44
N ASN A 114 -1.36 -8.87 -13.23
CA ASN A 114 -2.11 -7.73 -13.75
C ASN A 114 -2.47 -6.71 -12.65
N VAL A 115 -1.61 -5.73 -12.39
CA VAL A 115 -1.91 -4.64 -11.42
C VAL A 115 -3.14 -3.83 -11.85
N THR A 116 -3.39 -3.66 -13.16
CA THR A 116 -4.59 -2.96 -13.65
C THR A 116 -5.87 -3.65 -13.20
N ALA A 117 -5.87 -4.97 -13.11
CA ALA A 117 -7.00 -5.72 -12.55
C ALA A 117 -7.22 -5.41 -11.06
N GLN A 118 -6.15 -5.28 -10.28
CA GLN A 118 -6.25 -4.86 -8.88
C GLN A 118 -6.77 -3.43 -8.73
N LEU A 119 -6.37 -2.50 -9.61
CA LEU A 119 -6.95 -1.16 -9.66
C LEU A 119 -8.45 -1.22 -10.00
N SER A 120 -8.80 -2.02 -11.00
CA SER A 120 -10.19 -2.19 -11.41
C SER A 120 -11.08 -2.81 -10.35
N TYR A 121 -10.54 -3.72 -9.53
CA TYR A 121 -11.29 -4.40 -8.47
C TYR A 121 -11.90 -3.43 -7.44
N SER A 122 -11.40 -2.19 -7.36
CA SER A 122 -12.06 -1.11 -6.58
C SER A 122 -13.49 -0.80 -7.01
N ARG A 123 -13.92 -1.23 -8.20
CA ARG A 123 -15.33 -1.13 -8.64
C ARG A 123 -16.21 -2.27 -8.13
N HIS A 124 -15.61 -3.35 -7.62
CA HIS A 124 -16.29 -4.58 -7.21
C HIS A 124 -16.41 -4.70 -5.69
N SER A 125 -15.45 -4.16 -4.94
CA SER A 125 -15.41 -4.24 -3.49
C SER A 125 -15.37 -2.86 -2.85
N PRO A 126 -16.37 -2.47 -2.03
CA PRO A 126 -16.44 -1.15 -1.42
C PRO A 126 -15.34 -0.90 -0.39
N ARG A 127 -14.67 -1.97 0.07
CA ARG A 127 -13.53 -1.87 1.00
C ARG A 127 -12.18 -1.97 0.29
N TRP A 128 -12.12 -2.19 -1.02
CA TRP A 128 -10.85 -2.25 -1.75
C TRP A 128 -10.58 -0.91 -2.45
N HIS A 129 -9.66 -0.11 -1.92
CA HIS A 129 -9.30 1.20 -2.48
C HIS A 129 -7.88 1.18 -3.06
N PHE A 130 -7.81 1.00 -4.38
CA PHE A 130 -6.59 1.07 -5.17
C PHE A 130 -6.83 1.94 -6.42
N PRO A 131 -6.93 3.27 -6.28
CA PRO A 131 -7.41 4.15 -7.36
C PRO A 131 -6.36 4.43 -8.44
N HIS A 132 -5.08 4.29 -8.12
CA HIS A 132 -3.94 4.57 -8.99
C HIS A 132 -2.69 3.84 -8.43
N PRO A 133 -1.67 3.48 -9.23
CA PRO A 133 -0.46 2.83 -8.73
C PRO A 133 0.23 3.59 -7.58
N TYR A 134 0.18 4.92 -7.61
CA TYR A 134 0.64 5.78 -6.53
C TYR A 134 -0.36 6.92 -6.30
N TYR A 135 -0.66 7.24 -5.04
CA TYR A 135 -1.73 8.19 -4.70
C TYR A 135 -1.54 8.81 -3.32
N SER A 136 -2.31 9.87 -3.05
CA SER A 136 -2.20 10.70 -1.87
C SER A 136 -3.54 10.76 -1.16
N LEU A 137 -3.54 10.47 0.13
CA LEU A 137 -4.71 10.57 0.99
C LEU A 137 -4.45 11.64 2.05
N ARG A 138 -5.38 12.59 2.16
CA ARG A 138 -5.39 13.54 3.27
C ARG A 138 -6.46 13.10 4.25
N LEU A 139 -6.02 12.71 5.44
CA LEU A 139 -6.85 12.11 6.48
C LEU A 139 -7.08 13.14 7.58
N HIS A 140 -8.32 13.36 7.97
CA HIS A 140 -8.65 14.27 9.06
C HIS A 140 -8.47 13.55 10.40
N ILE A 141 -7.88 14.21 11.40
CA ILE A 141 -7.75 13.63 12.74
C ILE A 141 -9.01 13.96 13.54
N PRO A 142 -9.83 12.96 13.90
CA PRO A 142 -11.12 13.17 14.56
C PRO A 142 -11.02 14.07 15.79
N GLY A 143 -11.95 15.01 15.92
CA GLY A 143 -12.01 15.93 17.07
C GLY A 143 -10.93 17.02 17.07
N SER A 144 -10.30 17.31 15.93
CA SER A 144 -9.30 18.39 15.80
C SER A 144 -9.37 19.05 14.42
N ASN A 145 -8.71 20.21 14.22
CA ASN A 145 -8.54 20.80 12.88
C ASN A 145 -7.26 20.30 12.17
N ARG A 146 -6.66 19.20 12.66
CA ARG A 146 -5.40 18.67 12.16
C ARG A 146 -5.64 17.60 11.10
N SER A 147 -4.67 17.40 10.23
CA SER A 147 -4.68 16.38 9.19
C SER A 147 -3.40 15.57 9.19
N ALA A 148 -3.49 14.33 8.74
CA ALA A 148 -2.36 13.49 8.36
C ALA A 148 -2.35 13.30 6.84
N ARG A 149 -1.16 13.11 6.28
CA ARG A 149 -0.95 12.73 4.88
C ARG A 149 -0.46 11.30 4.81
N LEU A 150 -1.06 10.48 3.96
CA LEU A 150 -0.53 9.19 3.54
C LEU A 150 -0.22 9.25 2.05
N LEU A 151 1.06 9.11 1.70
CA LEU A 151 1.55 9.03 0.33
C LEU A 151 1.89 7.58 0.01
N VAL A 152 1.10 6.96 -0.85
CA VAL A 152 1.27 5.58 -1.29
C VAL A 152 2.04 5.56 -2.60
N LEU A 153 3.13 4.81 -2.64
CA LEU A 153 4.05 4.70 -3.77
C LEU A 153 3.96 3.32 -4.41
N ASP A 154 4.16 3.29 -5.72
CA ASP A 154 4.54 2.06 -6.43
C ASP A 154 6.07 1.97 -6.53
N THR A 155 6.68 1.20 -5.64
CA THR A 155 8.15 1.07 -5.61
C THR A 155 8.68 0.21 -6.76
N VAL A 156 7.85 -0.65 -7.36
CA VAL A 156 8.21 -1.45 -8.54
C VAL A 156 8.33 -0.56 -9.77
N LEU A 157 7.36 0.34 -9.99
CA LEU A 157 7.45 1.34 -11.07
C LEU A 157 8.61 2.32 -10.87
N LEU A 158 8.97 2.63 -9.62
CA LEU A 158 10.06 3.56 -9.31
C LEU A 158 11.46 2.93 -9.46
N CYS A 159 11.61 1.67 -9.04
CA CYS A 159 12.92 1.04 -8.85
C CYS A 159 13.15 -0.21 -9.71
N GLY A 160 12.11 -0.76 -10.33
CA GLY A 160 12.15 -2.01 -11.07
C GLY A 160 11.54 -3.18 -10.30
N HIS A 161 11.26 -4.25 -11.04
CA HIS A 161 10.79 -5.51 -10.49
C HIS A 161 11.95 -6.27 -9.82
N SER A 162 11.67 -6.95 -8.70
CA SER A 162 12.54 -7.95 -8.08
C SER A 162 11.90 -9.33 -8.16
N ASP A 163 12.74 -10.36 -8.25
CA ASP A 163 12.31 -11.75 -8.16
C ASP A 163 12.91 -12.41 -6.92
N ASP A 164 12.04 -12.99 -6.11
CA ASP A 164 12.36 -13.61 -4.83
C ASP A 164 13.01 -14.99 -4.97
N PHE A 165 13.00 -15.57 -6.18
CA PHE A 165 13.47 -16.91 -6.51
C PHE A 165 14.88 -16.96 -7.15
N GLY A 166 15.61 -15.85 -7.13
CA GLY A 166 17.07 -15.83 -7.29
C GLY A 166 17.60 -15.06 -8.49
N ARG A 167 16.79 -14.67 -9.48
CA ARG A 167 17.25 -13.78 -10.57
C ARG A 167 16.75 -12.36 -10.38
N GLY A 168 17.56 -11.51 -9.74
CA GLY A 168 17.22 -10.10 -9.57
C GLY A 168 16.50 -9.83 -8.26
N ALA A 169 16.97 -10.40 -7.16
CA ALA A 169 16.48 -10.13 -5.80
C ALA A 169 16.59 -8.64 -5.42
N THR A 170 17.44 -7.87 -6.12
CA THR A 170 17.53 -6.42 -6.00
C THR A 170 17.04 -5.76 -7.29
N PRO A 171 16.09 -4.81 -7.22
CA PRO A 171 15.64 -4.06 -8.38
C PRO A 171 16.79 -3.30 -9.07
N ALA A 172 17.01 -3.57 -10.37
CA ALA A 172 18.11 -2.99 -11.15
C ALA A 172 17.81 -1.60 -11.73
N GLY A 173 16.55 -1.16 -11.68
CA GLY A 173 16.09 0.09 -12.27
C GLY A 173 14.67 -0.04 -12.85
N PRO A 174 13.95 1.08 -13.03
CA PRO A 174 12.59 1.06 -13.56
C PRO A 174 12.55 0.60 -15.01
N ARG A 175 11.49 -0.13 -15.38
CA ARG A 175 11.24 -0.55 -16.78
C ARG A 175 11.02 0.64 -17.70
N ASP A 176 10.39 1.70 -17.20
CA ASP A 176 10.17 2.97 -17.88
C ASP A 176 10.74 4.12 -17.03
N ALA A 177 11.88 4.65 -17.44
CA ALA A 177 12.56 5.72 -16.73
C ALA A 177 11.79 7.06 -16.75
N ALA A 178 11.02 7.32 -17.81
CA ALA A 178 10.23 8.55 -17.91
C ALA A 178 9.04 8.50 -16.95
N ALA A 179 8.33 7.36 -16.91
CA ALA A 179 7.25 7.14 -15.95
C ALA A 179 7.76 7.20 -14.49
N ALA A 180 8.90 6.56 -14.20
CA ALA A 180 9.54 6.64 -12.89
C ALA A 180 9.94 8.08 -12.51
N GLY A 181 10.44 8.85 -13.49
CA GLY A 181 10.75 10.28 -13.31
C GLY A 181 9.51 11.11 -12.98
N ALA A 182 8.38 10.86 -13.66
CA ALA A 182 7.11 11.51 -13.40
C ALA A 182 6.55 11.16 -12.01
N HIS A 183 6.65 9.88 -11.61
CA HIS A 183 6.27 9.42 -10.27
C HIS A 183 7.11 10.13 -9.19
N LEU A 184 8.44 10.24 -9.36
CA LEU A 184 9.30 10.95 -8.41
C LEU A 184 9.01 12.47 -8.35
N ALA A 185 8.69 13.09 -9.49
CA ALA A 185 8.29 14.49 -9.55
C ALA A 185 6.95 14.73 -8.83
N TRP A 186 5.98 13.83 -9.03
CA TRP A 186 4.71 13.84 -8.31
C TRP A 186 4.92 13.72 -6.80
N LEU A 187 5.79 12.80 -6.34
CA LEU A 187 6.09 12.63 -4.93
C LEU A 187 6.66 13.91 -4.31
N ARG A 188 7.61 14.56 -4.99
CA ARG A 188 8.17 15.86 -4.53
C ARG A 188 7.07 16.90 -4.35
N ALA A 189 6.16 17.04 -5.32
CA ALA A 189 5.05 17.96 -5.23
C ALA A 189 4.09 17.64 -4.07
N GLN A 190 3.80 16.35 -3.83
CA GLN A 190 2.96 15.93 -2.71
C GLN A 190 3.61 16.18 -1.35
N LEU A 191 4.93 15.99 -1.23
CA LEU A 191 5.67 16.27 0.00
C LEU A 191 5.69 17.78 0.33
N GLU A 192 5.81 18.64 -0.68
CA GLU A 192 5.66 20.09 -0.49
C GLU A 192 4.22 20.45 -0.08
N ALA A 193 3.21 19.86 -0.75
CA ALA A 193 1.80 20.08 -0.42
C ALA A 193 1.39 19.57 0.98
N ALA A 194 2.16 18.64 1.55
CA ALA A 194 1.94 18.07 2.87
C ALA A 194 2.61 18.85 4.01
N ALA A 195 3.31 19.96 3.73
CA ALA A 195 4.08 20.70 4.73
C ALA A 195 3.25 21.22 5.93
N GLY A 196 1.93 21.41 5.74
CA GLY A 196 1.01 21.81 6.80
C GLY A 196 0.29 20.64 7.50
N ASP A 197 0.46 19.40 7.02
CA ASP A 197 -0.13 18.22 7.66
C ASP A 197 0.68 17.88 8.93
N SER A 198 -0.02 17.47 9.99
CA SER A 198 0.58 17.17 11.30
C SER A 198 1.41 15.90 11.33
N PHE A 199 1.06 14.95 10.46
CA PHE A 199 1.81 13.73 10.23
C PHE A 199 1.91 13.51 8.73
N VAL A 200 3.07 13.08 8.26
CA VAL A 200 3.27 12.69 6.87
C VAL A 200 3.84 11.28 6.87
N LEU A 201 3.07 10.33 6.38
CA LEU A 201 3.43 8.94 6.21
C LEU A 201 3.68 8.70 4.72
N VAL A 202 4.74 7.96 4.40
CA VAL A 202 5.00 7.46 3.06
C VAL A 202 4.97 5.94 3.13
N ALA A 203 4.36 5.28 2.17
CA ALA A 203 4.29 3.82 2.13
C ALA A 203 4.65 3.32 0.73
N GLY A 204 5.36 2.21 0.68
CA GLY A 204 5.76 1.54 -0.54
C GLY A 204 6.19 0.11 -0.23
N HIS A 205 6.08 -0.80 -1.19
CA HIS A 205 6.34 -2.22 -0.94
C HIS A 205 7.79 -2.48 -0.50
N TYR A 206 8.78 -1.99 -1.26
CA TYR A 206 10.18 -2.24 -0.96
C TYR A 206 10.72 -1.44 0.24
N PRO A 207 11.66 -2.00 1.02
CA PRO A 207 12.25 -1.32 2.16
C PRO A 207 13.30 -0.27 1.77
N VAL A 208 13.27 0.89 2.45
CA VAL A 208 14.44 1.80 2.48
C VAL A 208 15.58 1.16 3.27
N TRP A 209 15.25 0.59 4.43
CA TRP A 209 16.16 -0.16 5.29
C TRP A 209 15.50 -1.47 5.69
N SER A 210 16.25 -2.55 5.64
CA SER A 210 15.90 -3.84 6.23
C SER A 210 17.18 -4.59 6.53
N VAL A 211 17.12 -5.52 7.49
CA VAL A 211 18.23 -6.40 7.88
C VAL A 211 17.95 -7.87 7.54
N ALA A 212 16.83 -8.15 6.86
CA ALA A 212 16.40 -9.49 6.51
C ALA A 212 16.93 -9.91 5.11
N LYS A 213 16.25 -10.84 4.44
CA LYS A 213 16.71 -11.52 3.22
C LYS A 213 17.06 -10.55 2.09
N HIS A 214 16.20 -9.56 1.83
CA HIS A 214 16.34 -8.62 0.73
C HIS A 214 17.19 -7.41 1.13
N GLY A 215 17.03 -6.94 2.37
CA GLY A 215 17.84 -5.84 2.91
C GLY A 215 17.46 -4.48 2.33
N PRO A 216 18.35 -3.47 2.43
CA PRO A 216 18.03 -2.11 1.97
C PRO A 216 17.93 -2.03 0.44
N THR A 217 16.91 -1.32 -0.08
CA THR A 217 16.77 -1.12 -1.53
C THR A 217 17.64 0.06 -2.02
N PRO A 218 18.71 -0.15 -2.81
CA PRO A 218 19.65 0.92 -3.17
C PRO A 218 19.00 2.08 -3.93
N CYS A 219 18.03 1.78 -4.80
CA CYS A 219 17.23 2.79 -5.50
C CYS A 219 16.50 3.73 -4.52
N LEU A 220 15.86 3.20 -3.47
CA LEU A 220 15.13 4.00 -2.47
C LEU A 220 16.08 4.73 -1.52
N LEU A 221 17.22 4.14 -1.17
CA LEU A 221 18.28 4.85 -0.42
C LEU A 221 18.78 6.09 -1.16
N ARG A 222 18.87 6.02 -2.49
CA ARG A 222 19.33 7.12 -3.35
C ARG A 222 18.23 8.14 -3.63
N LEU A 223 17.02 7.70 -3.99
CA LEU A 223 15.97 8.58 -4.51
C LEU A 223 14.99 9.04 -3.43
N LEU A 224 14.58 8.14 -2.53
CA LEU A 224 13.50 8.38 -1.58
C LEU A 224 14.03 8.93 -0.25
N ARG A 225 15.04 8.28 0.35
CA ARG A 225 15.56 8.64 1.68
C ARG A 225 15.94 10.13 1.82
N PRO A 226 16.60 10.79 0.85
CA PRO A 226 16.89 12.22 0.97
C PRO A 226 15.63 13.08 1.04
N LEU A 227 14.57 12.72 0.30
CA LEU A 227 13.28 13.41 0.33
C LEU A 227 12.59 13.22 1.68
N LEU A 228 12.55 11.99 2.20
CA LEU A 228 11.97 11.71 3.52
C LEU A 228 12.61 12.57 4.62
N ARG A 229 13.95 12.69 4.60
CA ARG A 229 14.69 13.50 5.56
C ARG A 229 14.45 15.00 5.38
N ARG A 230 14.49 15.49 4.14
CA ARG A 230 14.29 16.92 3.83
C ARG A 230 12.92 17.40 4.28
N HIS A 231 11.88 16.61 4.06
CA HIS A 231 10.49 16.95 4.39
C HIS A 231 10.06 16.51 5.79
N ARG A 232 10.98 15.94 6.59
CA ARG A 232 10.69 15.44 7.95
C ARG A 232 9.48 14.50 7.98
N VAL A 233 9.41 13.59 7.01
CA VAL A 233 8.38 12.55 6.96
C VAL A 233 8.39 11.79 8.28
N THR A 234 7.22 11.60 8.87
CA THR A 234 7.03 10.96 10.18
C THR A 234 7.51 9.51 10.15
N ALA A 235 7.08 8.74 9.15
CA ALA A 235 7.50 7.36 8.98
C ALA A 235 7.41 6.91 7.51
N TYR A 236 8.24 5.93 7.15
CA TYR A 236 8.11 5.15 5.94
C TYR A 236 7.66 3.73 6.31
N LEU A 237 6.59 3.23 5.71
CA LEU A 237 6.06 1.88 5.94
C LEU A 237 6.27 1.01 4.70
N CYS A 238 6.69 -0.24 4.91
CA CYS A 238 6.99 -1.19 3.83
C CYS A 238 6.82 -2.65 4.27
N GLY A 239 6.81 -3.56 3.30
CA GLY A 239 6.82 -5.01 3.48
C GLY A 239 8.05 -5.62 2.79
N HIS A 240 7.81 -6.56 1.89
CA HIS A 240 8.77 -7.29 1.02
C HIS A 240 9.67 -8.27 1.77
N ASP A 241 10.28 -7.84 2.88
CA ASP A 241 11.05 -8.73 3.74
C ASP A 241 10.14 -9.45 4.75
N HIS A 242 9.97 -10.77 4.63
CA HIS A 242 9.05 -11.57 5.44
C HIS A 242 9.67 -11.97 6.79
N ASN A 243 9.29 -11.27 7.86
CA ASN A 243 9.81 -11.47 9.22
C ASN A 243 8.72 -11.72 10.28
#